data_AF-A0A1E5T4R4-F1
#
_entry.id   AF-A0A1E5T4R4-F1
#
_cell.length_a   1.000
_cell.length_b   1.000
_cell.length_c   1.000
_cell.angle_alpha   90.00
_cell.angle_beta   90.00
_cell.angle_gamma   90.00
#
_symmetry.space_group_name_H-M   'P 1'
#
loop_
_entity.id
_entity.type
_entity.pdbx_description
1 polymer ?
#
loop_
_entity_poly.entity_id
_entity_poly.type
_entity_poly.pdbx_seq_one_letter_code
_entity_poly.pdbx_strand_id
1 'polypeptide(L)'
;MIGVLKNLIIRSLSILVTVLLAVIFVLSTNTLSAQDRTVSDKLKGKWGMTSKAEDAPYKEIWKFDGKYLFTGTTKPNDDFDKEKYSVQGSCMNKESSKSEPNKFYLNLKESELCFLIVMDSKGESMELYYMARGNHFSFKKVD
;
A
#
# COMPACT_ATOMS: atom_id res chain seq x y z
N MET A 1 -47.51 -11.08 -34.23
CA MET A 1 -46.27 -10.28 -34.34
C MET A 1 -45.88 -9.51 -33.06
N ILE A 2 -46.83 -8.94 -32.30
CA ILE A 2 -46.53 -8.11 -31.12
C ILE A 2 -45.84 -8.87 -29.96
N GLY A 3 -46.17 -10.15 -29.75
CA GLY A 3 -45.60 -10.96 -28.67
C GLY A 3 -44.11 -11.29 -28.82
N VAL A 4 -43.62 -11.43 -30.06
CA VAL A 4 -42.20 -11.73 -30.34
C VAL A 4 -41.33 -10.49 -30.10
N LEU A 5 -41.84 -9.30 -30.44
CA LEU A 5 -41.16 -8.03 -30.23
C LEU A 5 -40.98 -7.71 -28.73
N LYS A 6 -42.01 -7.97 -27.90
CA LYS A 6 -41.94 -7.78 -26.45
C LYS A 6 -40.90 -8.69 -25.79
N ASN A 7 -40.83 -9.97 -26.19
CA ASN A 7 -39.84 -10.91 -25.67
C ASN A 7 -38.41 -10.56 -26.09
N LEU A 8 -38.22 -10.00 -27.29
CA LEU A 8 -36.91 -9.58 -27.76
C LEU A 8 -36.39 -8.37 -26.96
N ILE A 9 -37.28 -7.40 -26.68
CA ILE A 9 -36.96 -6.19 -25.89
C ILE A 9 -36.64 -6.53 -24.44
N ILE A 10 -37.38 -7.46 -23.81
CA ILE A 10 -37.12 -7.86 -22.42
C ILE A 10 -35.76 -8.57 -22.28
N ARG A 11 -35.40 -9.42 -23.26
CA ARG A 11 -34.11 -10.13 -23.26
C ARG A 11 -32.93 -9.17 -23.49
N SER A 12 -33.07 -8.19 -24.37
CA SER A 12 -32.01 -7.20 -24.61
C SER A 12 -31.83 -6.27 -23.40
N LEU A 13 -32.92 -5.88 -22.73
CA LEU A 13 -32.85 -5.08 -21.50
C LEU A 13 -32.15 -5.83 -20.36
N SER A 14 -32.46 -7.13 -20.21
CA SER A 14 -31.84 -7.97 -19.19
C SER A 14 -30.33 -8.11 -19.40
N ILE A 15 -29.87 -8.34 -20.64
CA ILE A 15 -28.44 -8.45 -20.95
C ILE A 15 -27.71 -7.14 -20.64
N LEU A 16 -28.31 -6.00 -20.99
CA LEU A 16 -27.74 -4.68 -20.75
C LEU A 16 -27.54 -4.42 -19.25
N VAL A 17 -28.52 -4.80 -18.41
CA VAL A 17 -28.43 -4.65 -16.94
C VAL A 17 -27.35 -5.55 -16.35
N THR A 18 -27.22 -6.80 -16.81
CA THR A 18 -26.18 -7.71 -16.30
C THR A 18 -24.78 -7.23 -16.67
N VAL A 19 -24.58 -6.72 -17.88
CA VAL A 19 -23.30 -6.15 -18.32
C VAL A 19 -22.97 -4.90 -17.50
N LEU A 20 -23.96 -4.02 -17.25
CA LEU A 20 -23.76 -2.83 -16.43
C LEU A 20 -23.36 -3.17 -15.00
N LEU A 21 -24.02 -4.16 -14.38
CA LEU A 21 -23.69 -4.65 -13.04
C LEU A 21 -22.29 -5.27 -12.98
N ALA A 22 -21.89 -6.05 -13.99
CA ALA A 22 -20.56 -6.61 -14.07
C ALA A 22 -19.47 -5.54 -14.22
N VAL A 23 -19.72 -4.50 -15.02
CA VAL A 23 -18.79 -3.36 -15.19
C VAL A 23 -18.66 -2.58 -13.87
N ILE A 24 -19.76 -2.30 -13.18
CA ILE A 24 -19.74 -1.63 -11.86
C ILE A 24 -18.98 -2.49 -10.83
N PHE A 25 -19.20 -3.80 -10.83
CA PHE A 25 -18.52 -4.72 -9.93
C PHE A 25 -16.99 -4.73 -10.18
N VAL A 26 -16.56 -4.83 -11.45
CA VAL A 26 -15.12 -4.79 -11.82
C VAL A 26 -14.48 -3.43 -11.52
N LEU A 27 -15.22 -2.33 -11.64
CA LEU A 27 -14.76 -0.99 -11.25
C LEU A 27 -14.62 -0.84 -9.74
N SER A 28 -15.53 -1.46 -8.97
CA SER A 28 -15.49 -1.43 -7.50
C SER A 28 -14.34 -2.23 -6.90
N THR A 29 -13.88 -3.28 -7.57
CA THR A 29 -12.75 -4.11 -7.08
C THR A 29 -11.37 -3.52 -7.38
N ASN A 30 -11.27 -2.52 -8.28
CA ASN A 30 -9.99 -1.93 -8.69
C ASN A 30 -9.77 -0.50 -8.18
N THR A 31 -10.69 0.02 -7.38
CA THR A 31 -10.56 1.34 -6.77
C THR A 31 -9.72 1.25 -5.49
N LEU A 32 -8.41 1.08 -5.67
CA LEU A 32 -7.45 1.56 -4.66
C LEU A 32 -7.81 3.02 -4.42
N SER A 33 -8.17 3.39 -3.18
CA SER A 33 -8.69 4.74 -2.96
C SER A 33 -7.61 5.76 -3.33
N ALA A 34 -7.99 6.94 -3.82
CA ALA A 34 -7.03 7.95 -4.28
C ALA A 34 -5.93 8.27 -3.24
N GLN A 35 -6.28 8.13 -1.96
CA GLN A 35 -5.35 8.26 -0.84
C GLN A 35 -4.33 7.11 -0.76
N ASP A 36 -4.76 5.86 -0.97
CA ASP A 36 -3.87 4.70 -1.00
C ASP A 36 -2.83 4.80 -2.13
N ARG A 37 -3.20 5.42 -3.27
CA ARG A 37 -2.26 5.73 -4.35
C ARG A 37 -1.22 6.78 -3.94
N THR A 38 -1.63 7.84 -3.23
CA THR A 38 -0.69 8.88 -2.77
C THR A 38 0.32 8.36 -1.74
N VAL A 39 -0.10 7.47 -0.84
CA VAL A 39 0.81 6.76 0.08
C VAL A 39 1.77 5.88 -0.71
N SER A 40 1.22 5.13 -1.66
CA SER A 40 1.97 4.23 -2.53
C SER A 40 3.10 4.93 -3.28
N ASP A 41 2.82 6.11 -3.86
CA ASP A 41 3.78 6.88 -4.65
C ASP A 41 4.87 7.53 -3.78
N LYS A 42 4.52 8.07 -2.61
CA LYS A 42 5.48 8.77 -1.74
C LYS A 42 6.50 7.82 -1.09
N LEU A 43 6.05 6.63 -0.70
CA LEU A 43 6.91 5.63 -0.08
C LEU A 43 7.75 4.86 -1.09
N LYS A 44 7.47 4.99 -2.40
CA LYS A 44 8.18 4.26 -3.45
C LYS A 44 9.67 4.58 -3.47
N GLY A 45 10.49 3.54 -3.53
CA GLY A 45 11.95 3.65 -3.56
C GLY A 45 12.63 2.69 -2.59
N LYS A 46 13.95 2.85 -2.44
CA LYS A 46 14.73 2.14 -1.44
C LYS A 46 15.01 3.05 -0.25
N TRP A 47 15.07 2.45 0.93
CA TRP A 47 15.19 3.11 2.21
C TRP A 47 16.23 2.38 3.05
N GLY A 48 17.35 3.04 3.35
CA GLY A 48 18.38 2.51 4.24
C GLY A 48 18.14 2.96 5.67
N MET A 49 18.15 2.02 6.62
CA MET A 49 18.00 2.31 8.05
C MET A 49 19.16 3.18 8.56
N THR A 50 18.83 4.23 9.32
CA THR A 50 19.80 5.23 9.83
C THR A 50 19.95 5.21 11.35
N SER A 51 18.90 4.90 12.11
CA SER A 51 18.98 4.70 13.56
C SER A 51 19.55 3.31 13.86
N LYS A 52 20.64 3.26 14.62
CA LYS A 52 21.45 2.05 14.85
C LYS A 52 20.70 0.96 15.64
N ALA A 53 20.85 -0.30 15.22
CA ALA A 53 21.22 -1.34 16.18
C ALA A 53 22.75 -1.20 16.33
N GLU A 54 23.23 -0.83 17.52
CA GLU A 54 24.60 -0.31 17.70
C GLU A 54 25.74 -1.25 17.31
N ASP A 55 25.45 -2.52 17.03
CA ASP A 55 26.44 -3.56 16.75
C ASP A 55 26.16 -4.39 15.48
N ALA A 56 25.25 -3.96 14.60
CA ALA A 56 24.96 -4.72 13.39
C ALA A 56 25.96 -4.39 12.24
N PRO A 57 26.75 -5.36 11.74
CA PRO A 57 27.68 -5.12 10.62
C PRO A 57 26.96 -4.81 9.30
N TYR A 58 25.66 -5.10 9.24
CA TYR A 58 24.81 -4.82 8.09
C TYR A 58 23.57 -4.09 8.56
N LYS A 59 23.19 -3.04 7.83
CA LYS A 59 21.98 -2.25 8.11
C LYS A 59 20.81 -2.82 7.34
N GLU A 60 19.62 -2.72 7.92
CA GLU A 60 18.40 -3.07 7.21
C GLU A 60 18.14 -2.11 6.04
N ILE A 61 17.70 -2.64 4.91
CA ILE A 61 17.28 -1.87 3.74
C ILE A 61 15.88 -2.33 3.36
N TRP A 62 15.00 -1.36 3.14
CA TRP A 62 13.66 -1.59 2.66
C TRP A 62 13.54 -1.13 1.22
N LYS A 63 12.75 -1.82 0.42
CA LYS A 63 12.33 -1.37 -0.90
C LYS A 63 10.82 -1.44 -0.97
N PHE A 64 10.22 -0.36 -1.42
CA PHE A 64 8.78 -0.29 -1.63
C PHE A 64 8.48 -0.01 -3.10
N ASP A 65 7.70 -0.89 -3.74
CA ASP A 65 7.34 -0.77 -5.16
C ASP A 65 5.97 -0.14 -5.41
N GLY A 66 5.23 0.14 -4.32
CA GLY A 66 3.87 0.66 -4.33
C GLY A 66 2.81 -0.36 -3.90
N LYS A 67 3.11 -1.65 -3.98
CA LYS A 67 2.21 -2.75 -3.56
C LYS A 67 2.87 -3.65 -2.52
N TYR A 68 4.17 -3.85 -2.62
CA TYR A 68 4.93 -4.74 -1.77
C TYR A 68 6.06 -3.99 -1.09
N LEU A 69 6.24 -4.31 0.19
CA LEU A 69 7.43 -4.00 0.97
C LEU A 69 8.37 -5.20 0.90
N PHE A 70 9.61 -4.94 0.52
CA PHE A 70 10.70 -5.91 0.51
C PHE A 70 11.72 -5.50 1.57
N THR A 71 12.17 -6.43 2.39
CA THR A 71 13.22 -6.19 3.38
C THR A 71 14.48 -6.97 3.01
N GLY A 72 15.62 -6.43 3.42
CA GLY A 72 16.94 -7.00 3.21
C GLY A 72 17.95 -6.29 4.08
N THR A 73 19.24 -6.53 3.84
CA THR A 73 20.32 -5.84 4.55
C THR A 73 21.39 -5.33 3.59
N THR A 74 22.30 -4.47 4.07
CA THR A 74 23.48 -4.02 3.32
C THR A 74 24.54 -5.12 3.15
N LYS A 75 24.24 -6.38 3.48
CA LYS A 75 25.17 -7.49 3.32
C LYS A 75 25.42 -7.78 1.84
N PRO A 76 26.66 -7.99 1.39
CA PRO A 76 26.94 -8.43 0.04
C PRO A 76 26.17 -9.72 -0.28
N ASN A 77 25.52 -9.77 -1.45
CA ASN A 77 24.66 -10.86 -1.91
C ASN A 77 23.37 -11.07 -1.09
N ASP A 78 22.93 -10.05 -0.35
CA ASP A 78 21.60 -10.02 0.23
C ASP A 78 20.65 -9.33 -0.74
N ASP A 79 19.99 -10.14 -1.56
CA ASP A 79 18.94 -9.65 -2.44
C ASP A 79 17.69 -9.34 -1.59
N PHE A 80 16.92 -8.33 -2.00
CA PHE A 80 15.63 -7.92 -1.39
C PHE A 80 14.54 -9.02 -1.40
N ASP A 81 14.92 -10.27 -1.65
CA ASP A 81 14.04 -11.41 -1.85
C ASP A 81 13.84 -12.24 -0.57
N LYS A 82 14.43 -11.84 0.56
CA LYS A 82 14.30 -12.58 1.82
C LYS A 82 12.88 -12.53 2.38
N GLU A 83 12.28 -11.35 2.43
CA GLU A 83 10.92 -11.20 2.94
C GLU A 83 10.16 -10.16 2.12
N LYS A 84 8.92 -10.52 1.77
CA LYS A 84 8.01 -9.74 0.95
C LYS A 84 6.67 -9.66 1.63
N TYR A 85 6.19 -8.44 1.85
CA TYR A 85 4.92 -8.16 2.50
C TYR A 85 4.00 -7.37 1.56
N SER A 86 2.76 -7.82 1.39
CA SER A 86 1.75 -7.11 0.63
C SER A 86 1.17 -5.98 1.47
N VAL A 87 1.15 -4.77 0.92
CA VAL A 87 0.47 -3.65 1.58
C VAL A 87 -1.03 -3.76 1.33
N GLN A 88 -1.80 -3.77 2.41
CA GLN A 88 -3.26 -3.89 2.38
C GLN A 88 -3.97 -2.52 2.41
N GLY A 89 -3.23 -1.45 2.73
CA GLY A 89 -3.73 -0.08 2.82
C GLY A 89 -3.54 0.51 4.22
N SER A 90 -4.36 1.50 4.55
CA SER A 90 -4.34 2.13 5.88
C SER A 90 -5.01 1.27 6.95
N CYS A 91 -4.32 1.05 8.07
CA CYS A 91 -4.88 0.45 9.28
C CYS A 91 -5.70 1.45 10.14
N MET A 92 -5.66 2.75 9.82
CA MET A 92 -6.50 3.76 10.47
C MET A 92 -7.67 4.16 9.56
N ASN A 93 -8.80 4.52 10.17
CA ASN A 93 -9.97 5.03 9.46
C ASN A 93 -9.61 6.28 8.63
N LYS A 94 -10.19 6.40 7.43
CA LYS A 94 -9.87 7.45 6.45
C LYS A 94 -10.00 8.89 6.95
N GLU A 95 -10.74 9.10 8.04
CA GLU A 95 -10.93 10.43 8.64
C GLU A 95 -9.67 10.93 9.38
N SER A 96 -8.90 10.04 10.02
CA SER A 96 -7.71 10.43 10.79
C SER A 96 -6.48 10.78 9.95
N SER A 97 -6.49 10.44 8.67
CA SER A 97 -5.36 10.62 7.75
C SER A 97 -5.43 11.88 6.88
N LYS A 98 -6.54 12.64 6.93
CA LYS A 98 -6.72 13.85 6.13
C LYS A 98 -6.00 15.08 6.69
N SER A 99 -5.55 15.05 7.94
CA SER A 99 -4.97 16.22 8.61
C SER A 99 -3.48 16.41 8.35
N GLU A 100 -2.74 15.37 7.95
CA GLU A 100 -1.27 15.43 7.90
C GLU A 100 -0.71 14.72 6.65
N PRO A 101 -0.31 15.46 5.60
CA PRO A 101 0.02 14.90 4.28
C PRO A 101 1.30 14.04 4.24
N ASN A 102 2.06 14.00 5.34
CA ASN A 102 3.30 13.25 5.47
C ASN A 102 3.21 12.16 6.56
N LYS A 103 2.02 11.89 7.10
CA LYS A 103 1.79 10.75 7.99
C LYS A 103 0.93 9.71 7.31
N PHE A 104 1.41 8.47 7.36
CA PHE A 104 0.78 7.34 6.71
C PHE A 104 0.62 6.22 7.72
N TYR A 105 -0.55 5.60 7.71
CA TYR A 105 -0.78 4.37 8.43
C TYR A 105 -0.73 3.25 7.41
N LEU A 106 0.06 2.22 7.68
CA LEU A 106 0.29 1.14 6.74
C LEU A 106 0.07 -0.20 7.43
N ASN A 107 -0.78 -1.02 6.82
CA ASN A 107 -1.03 -2.39 7.22
C ASN A 107 -0.42 -3.35 6.21
N LEU A 108 0.26 -4.38 6.71
CA LEU A 108 0.77 -5.48 5.89
C LEU A 108 -0.22 -6.65 5.94
N LYS A 109 -0.54 -7.27 4.81
CA LYS A 109 -1.56 -8.33 4.73
C LYS A 109 -1.16 -9.57 5.53
N GLU A 110 0.12 -9.89 5.54
CA GLU A 110 0.68 -11.10 6.15
C GLU A 110 0.87 -10.96 7.67
N SER A 111 0.50 -9.81 8.25
CA SER A 111 0.75 -9.53 9.67
C SER A 111 -0.33 -8.60 10.22
N GLU A 112 -0.74 -8.72 11.48
CA GLU A 112 -1.67 -7.75 12.08
C GLU A 112 -0.99 -6.41 12.44
N LEU A 113 0.11 -6.08 11.76
CA LEU A 113 1.00 -4.99 12.11
C LEU A 113 0.59 -3.70 11.43
N CYS A 114 0.33 -2.70 12.26
CA CYS A 114 0.05 -1.35 11.83
C CYS A 114 1.25 -0.45 12.11
N PHE A 115 1.79 0.12 11.04
CA PHE A 115 2.90 1.06 11.09
C PHE A 115 2.38 2.48 10.94
N LEU A 116 2.86 3.39 11.78
CA LEU A 116 2.81 4.81 11.51
C LEU A 116 4.13 5.20 10.84
N ILE A 117 4.05 5.75 9.64
CA ILE A 117 5.18 6.26 8.87
C ILE A 117 5.05 7.77 8.81
N VAL A 118 6.09 8.47 9.26
CA VAL A 118 6.17 9.93 9.22
C VAL A 118 7.32 10.31 8.30
N MET A 119 7.01 10.92 7.16
CA MET A 119 8.01 11.40 6.22
C MET A 119 8.37 12.86 6.51
N ASP A 120 9.61 13.24 6.20
CA ASP A 120 9.99 14.64 6.15
C ASP A 120 9.27 15.36 4.98
N SER A 121 9.34 16.70 4.97
CA SER A 121 8.70 17.51 3.94
C SER A 121 9.29 17.32 2.54
N LYS A 122 10.49 16.75 2.44
CA LYS A 122 11.21 16.52 1.17
C LYS A 122 10.99 15.11 0.62
N GLY A 123 10.47 14.19 1.42
CA GLY A 123 10.35 12.78 1.07
C GLY A 123 11.69 12.03 1.07
N GLU A 124 12.70 12.54 1.78
CA GLU A 124 14.08 12.01 1.78
C GLU A 124 14.38 11.18 3.04
N SER A 125 13.63 11.42 4.11
CA SER A 125 13.74 10.69 5.36
C SER A 125 12.36 10.24 5.83
N MET A 126 12.29 9.08 6.49
CA MET A 126 11.07 8.62 7.14
C MET A 126 11.38 8.00 8.50
N GLU A 127 10.47 8.23 9.44
CA GLU A 127 10.42 7.59 10.73
C GLU A 127 9.28 6.58 10.73
N LEU A 128 9.57 5.37 11.19
CA LEU A 128 8.62 4.27 11.27
C LEU A 128 8.41 3.87 12.72
N TYR A 129 7.15 3.96 13.14
CA TYR A 129 6.70 3.64 14.48
C TYR A 129 5.86 2.39 14.43
N TYR A 130 6.32 1.37 15.13
CA TYR A 130 5.57 0.15 15.29
C TYR A 130 4.62 0.28 16.48
N MET A 131 3.33 0.47 16.19
CA MET A 131 2.36 0.91 17.20
C MET A 131 2.13 -0.09 18.34
N ALA A 132 2.39 -1.40 18.13
CA ALA A 132 2.10 -2.43 19.12
C ALA A 132 3.26 -2.76 20.09
N ARG A 133 4.52 -2.40 19.77
CA ARG A 133 5.71 -2.72 20.60
C ARG A 133 6.57 -1.49 20.92
N GLY A 134 6.21 -0.29 20.46
CA GLY A 134 6.97 0.93 20.72
C GLY A 134 8.34 0.99 20.05
N ASN A 135 8.64 0.06 19.14
CA ASN A 135 9.86 0.11 18.34
C ASN A 135 9.79 1.26 17.35
N HIS A 136 10.93 1.91 17.15
CA HIS A 136 11.08 3.07 16.30
C HIS A 136 12.30 2.90 15.40
N PHE A 137 12.12 3.16 14.12
CA PHE A 137 13.14 2.99 13.10
C PHE A 137 13.21 4.22 12.21
N SER A 138 14.41 4.76 12.03
CA SER A 138 14.66 5.86 11.12
C SER A 138 15.25 5.33 9.82
N PHE A 139 14.81 5.88 8.70
CA PHE A 139 15.30 5.54 7.37
C PHE A 139 15.59 6.78 6.53
N LYS A 140 16.51 6.64 5.59
CA LYS A 140 16.77 7.61 4.51
C LYS A 140 16.62 6.96 3.16
N LYS A 141 16.18 7.75 2.19
CA LYS A 141 16.12 7.33 0.80
C LYS A 141 17.52 7.01 0.29
N VAL A 142 17.64 5.93 -0.49
CA VAL A 142 18.89 5.49 -1.12
C VAL A 142 18.62 5.11 -2.57
N ASP A 143 19.65 5.20 -3.42
CA ASP A 143 19.56 4.92 -4.86
C ASP A 143 19.53 3.41 -5.22
#